data_AF-R7ULY3-F1
#
_entry.id   AF-R7ULY3-F1
#
_cell.length_a   1.000
_cell.length_b   1.000
_cell.length_c   1.000
_cell.angle_alpha   90.00
_cell.angle_beta   90.00
_cell.angle_gamma   90.00
#
_symmetry.space_group_name_H-M   'P 1'
#
loop_
_entity.id
_entity.type
_entity.pdbx_description
1 polymer ?
#
loop_
_entity_poly.entity_id
_entity_poly.type
_entity_poly.pdbx_seq_one_letter_code
_entity_poly.pdbx_strand_id
1 'polypeptide(L)'
;MLWLLIVLVASVQADFGWDDWTALDDYVHRDDGAWSYFQIEEYRYNATNCTTYIFNMTSQIYQDETKVDKSLWWHWVGVSIPDDLEYPDFAAMLIDGGSNREGSEPGGEDALENVGTCVVANAAKTIVGYVKQVPNQPIVFAVSIIITRIYQNHNWNIRQNDPTQRSRSEDTLIAWTWRTYIDQLIAEDPEADPEVVMRMAMTKSAKRGMDTIAAVAEEKVGSNVDSFFVTGASKTIMSHYQSMDGGYSFALSPYYNENLTYHLLDEELFTPVLEIEDMFQYRRRFEDLPLLQIVATGDEFFLCTDSHHWMNQNAEHALIPAYVRIAETIVGFLAGHLQGWEMPTTSWEMSEEDGLSRLVMTTSPPALNVTGWKSVTNANNTRRDWRLVEGYPEQSLHPVWWYRDIDVEEEVDEDTGVYTAEITADENEDLWTGYFIQGQWEGPTGLRLFLTSEVNVVPWNTYPRGPCESNEECAGDLV
;
A
#
# COMPACT_ATOMS: atom_id res chain seq x y z
N MET A 1 -0.25 37.93 0.34
CA MET A 1 -1.70 38.07 0.05
C MET A 1 -1.95 37.47 -1.31
N LEU A 2 -2.50 36.24 -1.33
CA LEU A 2 -3.09 35.49 -2.46
C LEU A 2 -2.19 35.28 -3.71
N TRP A 3 -1.79 34.08 -4.12
CA TRP A 3 -2.54 32.83 -4.25
C TRP A 3 -1.62 31.60 -4.12
N LEU A 4 -2.00 30.65 -3.26
CA LEU A 4 -1.64 29.24 -3.40
C LEU A 4 -2.33 28.72 -4.66
N LEU A 5 -1.56 28.18 -5.61
CA LEU A 5 -2.04 27.31 -6.68
C LEU A 5 -1.39 25.94 -6.45
N ILE A 6 -1.81 25.30 -5.36
CA ILE A 6 -1.88 23.85 -5.31
C ILE A 6 -2.99 23.52 -6.30
N VAL A 7 -2.63 23.14 -7.52
CA VAL A 7 -3.55 22.39 -8.36
C VAL A 7 -3.59 21.00 -7.75
N LEU A 8 -4.41 20.87 -6.70
CA LEU A 8 -5.20 19.67 -6.54
C LEU A 8 -5.86 19.49 -7.90
N VAL A 9 -5.71 18.32 -8.50
CA VAL A 9 -6.79 17.78 -9.31
C VAL A 9 -8.00 17.86 -8.40
N ALA A 10 -8.80 18.91 -8.56
CA ALA A 10 -10.03 19.11 -7.85
C ALA A 10 -11.08 18.19 -8.48
N SER A 11 -10.77 16.89 -8.52
CA SER A 11 -11.82 15.90 -8.40
C SER A 11 -12.59 16.31 -7.15
N VAL A 12 -13.91 16.40 -7.24
CA VAL A 12 -14.76 16.48 -6.05
C VAL A 12 -14.39 15.26 -5.20
N GLN A 13 -13.46 15.43 -4.26
CA GLN A 13 -13.00 14.34 -3.42
C GLN A 13 -14.17 14.02 -2.52
N ALA A 14 -14.86 12.93 -2.82
CA ALA A 14 -15.71 12.31 -1.83
C ALA A 14 -14.80 12.01 -0.62
N ASP A 15 -15.24 12.46 0.55
CA ASP A 15 -14.49 12.37 1.79
C ASP A 15 -15.38 11.63 2.78
N PHE A 16 -15.35 10.31 2.68
CA PHE A 16 -16.28 9.40 3.34
C PHE A 16 -15.87 9.23 4.80
N GLY A 17 -16.71 9.68 5.72
CA GLY A 17 -16.63 9.34 7.14
C GLY A 17 -17.23 7.97 7.44
N TRP A 18 -17.28 7.61 8.72
CA TRP A 18 -17.96 6.38 9.18
C TRP A 18 -19.48 6.41 9.01
N ASP A 19 -20.08 7.61 8.96
CA ASP A 19 -21.52 7.79 8.75
C ASP A 19 -21.93 7.74 7.26
N ASP A 20 -20.96 7.80 6.34
CA ASP A 20 -21.20 7.75 4.90
C ASP A 20 -21.13 6.31 4.41
N TRP A 21 -22.27 5.72 4.07
CA TRP A 21 -22.34 4.35 3.56
C TRP A 21 -22.04 4.31 2.05
N THR A 22 -21.06 3.50 1.64
CA THR A 22 -20.59 3.41 0.25
C THR A 22 -20.95 2.07 -0.41
N ALA A 23 -20.74 1.99 -1.73
CA ALA A 23 -20.89 0.73 -2.48
C ALA A 23 -19.92 -0.36 -1.98
N LEU A 24 -18.75 0.03 -1.47
CA LEU A 24 -17.80 -0.91 -0.86
C LEU A 24 -18.37 -1.50 0.44
N ASP A 25 -19.03 -0.69 1.27
CA ASP A 25 -19.67 -1.16 2.49
C ASP A 25 -20.80 -2.16 2.17
N ASP A 26 -21.67 -1.81 1.21
CA ASP A 26 -22.72 -2.70 0.72
C ASP A 26 -22.15 -4.05 0.26
N TYR A 27 -21.09 -4.02 -0.56
CA TYR A 27 -20.48 -5.23 -1.10
C TYR A 27 -19.87 -6.12 0.00
N VAL A 28 -19.09 -5.52 0.91
CA VAL A 28 -18.36 -6.23 1.98
C VAL A 28 -19.31 -6.81 3.02
N HIS A 29 -20.38 -6.11 3.37
CA HIS A 29 -21.37 -6.57 4.35
C HIS A 29 -22.40 -7.54 3.78
N ARG A 30 -22.56 -7.63 2.46
CA ARG A 30 -23.51 -8.56 1.83
C ARG A 30 -23.12 -10.01 2.06
N ASP A 31 -24.04 -10.79 2.63
CA ASP A 31 -23.93 -12.24 2.69
C ASP A 31 -24.38 -12.88 1.36
N ASP A 32 -23.46 -13.55 0.69
CA ASP A 32 -23.70 -14.33 -0.53
C ASP A 32 -23.85 -15.83 -0.25
N GLY A 33 -23.78 -16.24 1.03
CA GLY A 33 -23.92 -17.62 1.49
C GLY A 33 -22.71 -18.52 1.19
N ALA A 34 -21.60 -17.97 0.67
CA ALA A 34 -20.43 -18.76 0.30
C ALA A 34 -19.42 -18.95 1.44
N TRP A 35 -19.43 -18.06 2.44
CA TRP A 35 -18.42 -18.08 3.50
C TRP A 35 -18.44 -19.39 4.28
N SER A 36 -17.31 -20.09 4.25
CA SER A 36 -17.10 -21.35 4.97
C SER A 36 -15.61 -21.60 5.12
N TYR A 37 -15.22 -22.38 6.12
CA TYR A 37 -13.82 -22.74 6.32
C TYR A 37 -13.68 -24.12 6.97
N PHE A 38 -12.53 -24.75 6.76
CA PHE A 38 -12.16 -25.99 7.44
C PHE A 38 -10.64 -26.06 7.68
N GLN A 39 -10.26 -26.65 8.81
CA GLN A 39 -8.86 -26.82 9.18
C GLN A 39 -8.21 -27.91 8.31
N ILE A 40 -6.96 -27.65 7.90
CA ILE A 40 -6.17 -28.53 7.04
C ILE A 40 -4.96 -29.06 7.81
N GLU A 41 -4.25 -28.18 8.51
CA GLU A 41 -3.01 -28.49 9.21
C GLU A 41 -2.94 -27.78 10.57
N GLU A 42 -2.03 -28.26 11.42
CA GLU A 42 -1.71 -27.70 12.74
C GLU A 42 -0.22 -27.87 13.02
N TYR A 43 0.45 -26.79 13.45
CA TYR A 43 1.86 -26.77 13.79
C TYR A 43 2.08 -26.24 15.19
N ARG A 44 2.85 -26.97 16.00
CA ARG A 44 3.18 -26.61 17.38
C ARG A 44 4.63 -26.17 17.51
N TYR A 45 4.83 -24.90 17.84
CA TYR A 45 6.15 -24.31 18.02
C TYR A 45 6.52 -24.23 19.50
N ASN A 46 7.25 -25.24 20.00
CA ASN A 46 7.66 -25.29 21.40
C ASN A 46 8.68 -24.20 21.78
N ALA A 47 9.44 -23.66 20.81
CA ALA A 47 10.40 -22.59 21.08
C ALA A 47 9.72 -21.24 21.36
N THR A 48 8.56 -21.00 20.76
CA THR A 48 7.78 -19.76 20.90
C THR A 48 6.51 -19.95 21.74
N ASN A 49 6.25 -21.15 22.26
CA ASN A 49 5.03 -21.52 23.00
C ASN A 49 3.76 -21.05 22.28
N CYS A 50 3.63 -21.43 21.01
CA CYS A 50 2.53 -21.00 20.17
C CYS A 50 2.15 -22.11 19.19
N THR A 51 0.89 -22.10 18.77
CA THR A 51 0.32 -23.08 17.84
C THR A 51 -0.29 -22.35 16.65
N THR A 52 0.04 -22.78 15.43
CA THR A 52 -0.52 -22.24 14.19
C THR A 52 -1.47 -23.24 13.56
N TYR A 53 -2.68 -22.80 13.27
CA TYR A 53 -3.72 -23.58 12.59
C TYR A 53 -3.89 -23.06 11.15
N ILE A 54 -3.92 -23.96 10.17
CA ILE A 54 -4.05 -23.60 8.75
C ILE A 54 -5.42 -24.03 8.25
N PHE A 55 -6.11 -23.12 7.55
CA PHE A 55 -7.46 -23.31 7.06
C PHE A 55 -7.56 -23.06 5.55
N ASN A 56 -8.49 -23.76 4.91
CA ASN A 56 -9.04 -23.36 3.62
C ASN A 56 -10.31 -22.57 3.94
N MET A 57 -10.39 -21.33 3.47
CA MET A 57 -11.51 -20.44 3.71
C MET A 57 -12.10 -19.99 2.38
N THR A 58 -13.35 -20.35 2.10
CA THR A 58 -14.12 -19.75 1.01
C THR A 58 -14.65 -18.41 1.49
N SER A 59 -14.38 -17.32 0.75
CA SER A 59 -14.73 -15.95 1.17
C SER A 59 -16.05 -15.48 0.56
N GLN A 60 -16.24 -15.72 -0.74
CA GLN A 60 -17.31 -15.09 -1.51
C GLN A 60 -17.52 -15.75 -2.87
N ILE A 61 -18.58 -15.32 -3.55
CA ILE A 61 -18.79 -15.49 -4.99
C ILE A 61 -18.44 -14.15 -5.65
N TYR A 62 -17.35 -14.09 -6.40
CA TYR A 62 -16.94 -12.93 -7.18
C TYR A 62 -17.38 -13.08 -8.64
N GLN A 63 -18.30 -12.21 -9.07
CA GLN A 63 -18.92 -12.27 -10.40
C GLN A 63 -19.56 -13.64 -10.69
N ASP A 64 -20.36 -13.76 -11.74
CA ASP A 64 -20.94 -15.05 -12.10
C ASP A 64 -19.98 -15.88 -12.99
N GLU A 65 -20.18 -17.20 -13.02
CA GLU A 65 -19.37 -18.14 -13.81
C GLU A 65 -19.44 -17.91 -15.33
N THR A 66 -20.38 -17.09 -15.82
CA THR A 66 -20.44 -16.69 -17.23
C THR A 66 -19.52 -15.51 -17.55
N LYS A 67 -19.05 -14.77 -16.53
CA LYS A 67 -18.12 -13.64 -16.65
C LYS A 67 -16.68 -13.99 -16.31
N VAL A 68 -16.44 -14.93 -15.40
CA VAL A 68 -15.10 -15.33 -14.94
C VAL A 68 -14.96 -16.84 -14.81
N ASP A 69 -13.75 -17.36 -15.04
CA ASP A 69 -13.44 -18.79 -14.91
C ASP A 69 -13.40 -19.27 -13.44
N LYS A 70 -13.20 -18.35 -12.48
CA LYS A 70 -13.12 -18.62 -11.04
C LYS A 70 -14.00 -17.66 -10.25
N SER A 71 -15.29 -17.99 -10.22
CA SER A 71 -16.29 -17.22 -9.48
C SER A 71 -16.21 -17.48 -7.96
N LEU A 72 -16.11 -18.73 -7.53
CA LEU A 72 -15.99 -19.07 -6.12
C LEU A 72 -14.56 -18.84 -5.60
N TRP A 73 -14.40 -17.92 -4.66
CA TRP A 73 -13.09 -17.54 -4.11
C TRP A 73 -12.79 -18.24 -2.79
N TRP A 74 -11.61 -18.85 -2.71
CA TRP A 74 -11.07 -19.53 -1.54
C TRP A 74 -9.64 -19.07 -1.21
N HIS A 75 -9.26 -19.14 0.06
CA HIS A 75 -8.05 -18.54 0.59
C HIS A 75 -7.38 -19.49 1.57
N TRP A 76 -6.06 -19.35 1.71
CA TRP A 76 -5.36 -19.93 2.85
C TRP A 76 -5.36 -18.96 4.01
N VAL A 77 -5.80 -19.41 5.18
CA VAL A 77 -5.80 -18.61 6.40
C VAL A 77 -4.97 -19.33 7.44
N GLY A 78 -3.92 -18.67 7.95
CA GLY A 78 -3.16 -19.14 9.10
C GLY A 78 -3.60 -18.38 10.34
N VAL A 79 -3.78 -19.07 11.47
CA VAL A 79 -4.13 -18.48 12.76
C VAL A 79 -3.14 -18.98 13.81
N SER A 80 -2.27 -18.10 14.29
CA SER A 80 -1.27 -18.36 15.32
C SER A 80 -1.76 -17.87 16.67
N ILE A 81 -1.83 -18.78 17.64
CA ILE A 81 -2.32 -18.54 19.00
C ILE A 81 -1.20 -18.86 20.00
N PRO A 82 -0.73 -17.89 20.79
CA PRO A 82 0.25 -18.14 21.85
C PRO A 82 -0.42 -18.83 23.05
N ASP A 83 0.36 -19.61 23.80
CA ASP A 83 -0.10 -20.24 25.05
C ASP A 83 -0.49 -19.21 26.12
N ASP A 84 0.20 -18.07 26.07
CA ASP A 84 0.10 -16.98 27.03
C ASP A 84 -0.53 -15.77 26.31
N LEU A 85 -1.86 -15.73 26.37
CA LEU A 85 -2.69 -14.73 25.70
C LEU A 85 -3.13 -13.67 26.72
N GLU A 86 -2.66 -12.43 26.54
CA GLU A 86 -3.01 -11.30 27.41
C GLU A 86 -4.10 -10.41 26.80
N TYR A 87 -4.20 -10.38 25.47
CA TYR A 87 -5.16 -9.59 24.70
C TYR A 87 -6.09 -10.50 23.87
N PRO A 88 -7.04 -11.20 24.51
CA PRO A 88 -7.87 -12.22 23.88
C PRO A 88 -9.01 -11.68 22.99
N ASP A 89 -9.34 -10.40 23.11
CA ASP A 89 -10.34 -9.65 22.34
C ASP A 89 -9.76 -8.94 21.12
N PHE A 90 -8.43 -8.98 20.97
CA PHE A 90 -7.70 -8.38 19.86
C PHE A 90 -7.05 -9.45 18.98
N ALA A 91 -6.91 -9.17 17.69
CA ALA A 91 -6.05 -9.93 16.80
C ALA A 91 -5.29 -9.05 15.81
N ALA A 92 -4.16 -9.52 15.29
CA ALA A 92 -3.50 -8.92 14.14
C ALA A 92 -3.67 -9.80 12.89
N MET A 93 -3.79 -9.19 11.71
CA MET A 93 -3.88 -9.91 10.45
C MET A 93 -2.98 -9.30 9.39
N LEU A 94 -2.15 -10.15 8.76
CA LEU A 94 -1.42 -9.83 7.54
C LEU A 94 -2.23 -10.25 6.31
N ILE A 95 -2.38 -9.34 5.35
CA ILE A 95 -2.92 -9.65 4.02
C ILE A 95 -1.72 -9.85 3.08
N ASP A 96 -1.59 -11.03 2.46
CA ASP A 96 -0.40 -11.38 1.66
C ASP A 96 -0.73 -12.17 0.38
N GLY A 97 0.03 -11.95 -0.69
CA GLY A 97 0.08 -12.75 -1.93
C GLY A 97 -1.23 -12.91 -2.73
N GLY A 98 -1.14 -13.08 -4.05
CA GLY A 98 -2.33 -13.33 -4.88
C GLY A 98 -2.55 -14.79 -5.35
N SER A 99 -1.51 -15.63 -5.41
CA SER A 99 -1.61 -16.84 -6.26
C SER A 99 -2.43 -18.00 -5.67
N ASN A 100 -3.20 -18.68 -6.53
CA ASN A 100 -3.85 -19.99 -6.32
C ASN A 100 -3.28 -21.10 -7.22
N ARG A 101 -2.13 -20.85 -7.85
CA ARG A 101 -1.39 -21.86 -8.61
C ARG A 101 -0.79 -22.91 -7.67
N GLU A 102 -0.61 -24.13 -8.16
CA GLU A 102 0.14 -25.16 -7.42
C GLU A 102 1.51 -24.61 -6.96
N GLY A 103 1.85 -24.86 -5.69
CA GLY A 103 3.06 -24.34 -5.05
C GLY A 103 2.87 -22.99 -4.35
N SER A 104 1.66 -22.41 -4.36
CA SER A 104 1.33 -21.20 -3.60
C SER A 104 0.61 -21.47 -2.29
N GLU A 105 0.40 -22.74 -1.95
CA GLU A 105 -0.01 -23.15 -0.61
C GLU A 105 0.94 -22.62 0.48
N PRO A 106 0.46 -22.35 1.70
CA PRO A 106 1.33 -22.10 2.82
C PRO A 106 2.34 -23.23 2.90
N GLY A 107 3.60 -22.88 3.09
CA GLY A 107 4.60 -23.90 3.35
C GLY A 107 4.27 -24.67 4.64
N GLY A 108 5.05 -25.71 4.91
CA GLY A 108 4.89 -26.51 6.13
C GLY A 108 5.28 -25.75 7.40
N GLU A 109 5.61 -26.52 8.44
CA GLU A 109 6.00 -26.01 9.76
C GLU A 109 7.10 -24.92 9.70
N ASP A 110 8.07 -25.03 8.79
CA ASP A 110 9.20 -24.10 8.69
C ASP A 110 8.95 -22.88 7.76
N ALA A 111 7.73 -22.69 7.26
CA ALA A 111 7.40 -21.55 6.41
C ALA A 111 7.54 -20.22 7.18
N LEU A 112 8.09 -19.20 6.51
CA LEU A 112 8.35 -17.89 7.12
C LEU A 112 7.07 -17.24 7.66
N GLU A 113 5.93 -17.43 7.00
CA GLU A 113 4.64 -16.88 7.43
C GLU A 113 4.13 -17.57 8.70
N ASN A 114 4.25 -18.90 8.79
CA ASN A 114 3.81 -19.67 9.96
C ASN A 114 4.69 -19.36 11.18
N VAL A 115 6.01 -19.45 11.01
CA VAL A 115 6.98 -19.13 12.06
C VAL A 115 6.87 -17.65 12.44
N GLY A 116 6.79 -16.76 11.45
CA GLY A 116 6.72 -15.32 11.63
C GLY A 116 5.49 -14.89 12.43
N THR A 117 4.29 -15.30 12.02
CA THR A 117 3.07 -14.97 12.77
C THR A 117 3.11 -15.52 14.18
N CYS A 118 3.67 -16.72 14.39
CA CYS A 118 3.79 -17.31 15.71
C CYS A 118 4.79 -16.56 16.62
N VAL A 119 5.91 -16.07 16.07
CA VAL A 119 6.85 -15.18 16.77
C VAL A 119 6.17 -13.88 17.17
N VAL A 120 5.43 -13.24 16.26
CA VAL A 120 4.70 -12.00 16.54
C VAL A 120 3.62 -12.23 17.60
N ALA A 121 2.86 -13.33 17.48
CA ALA A 121 1.78 -13.66 18.41
C ALA A 121 2.28 -13.82 19.84
N ASN A 122 3.38 -14.54 20.04
CA ASN A 122 4.00 -14.67 21.36
C ASN A 122 4.62 -13.37 21.87
N ALA A 123 5.22 -12.55 21.00
CA ALA A 123 5.81 -11.27 21.41
C ALA A 123 4.75 -10.23 21.81
N ALA A 124 3.63 -10.17 21.08
CA ALA A 124 2.53 -9.25 21.31
C ALA A 124 1.45 -9.80 22.25
N LYS A 125 1.53 -11.08 22.65
CA LYS A 125 0.59 -11.76 23.55
C LYS A 125 -0.88 -11.69 23.06
N THR A 126 -1.04 -11.76 21.74
CA THR A 126 -2.33 -11.66 21.04
C THR A 126 -2.41 -12.71 19.92
N ILE A 127 -3.59 -12.91 19.34
CA ILE A 127 -3.78 -13.79 18.19
C ILE A 127 -3.25 -13.10 16.94
N VAL A 128 -2.49 -13.81 16.11
CA VAL A 128 -1.99 -13.26 14.85
C VAL A 128 -2.32 -14.22 13.73
N GLY A 129 -3.01 -13.71 12.71
CA GLY A 129 -3.33 -14.47 11.51
C GLY A 129 -2.75 -13.87 10.25
N TYR A 130 -2.90 -14.61 9.16
CA TYR A 130 -2.71 -14.10 7.83
C TYR A 130 -3.79 -14.66 6.90
N VAL A 131 -4.10 -13.91 5.85
CA VAL A 131 -4.93 -14.38 4.73
C VAL A 131 -4.11 -14.28 3.45
N LYS A 132 -3.99 -15.40 2.73
CA LYS A 132 -3.33 -15.44 1.43
C LYS A 132 -4.31 -15.38 0.27
N GLN A 133 -3.78 -15.12 -0.93
CA GLN A 133 -4.55 -15.16 -2.18
C GLN A 133 -5.55 -14.01 -2.26
N VAL A 134 -5.08 -12.80 -1.94
CA VAL A 134 -5.83 -11.54 -2.03
C VAL A 134 -5.09 -10.63 -3.02
N PRO A 135 -5.50 -10.58 -4.30
CA PRO A 135 -6.70 -11.18 -4.90
C PRO A 135 -6.59 -12.69 -5.15
N ASN A 136 -7.71 -13.39 -5.36
CA ASN A 136 -7.70 -14.82 -5.68
C ASN A 136 -7.44 -15.04 -7.17
N GLN A 137 -6.19 -15.35 -7.54
CA GLN A 137 -5.74 -15.26 -8.94
C GLN A 137 -4.81 -16.43 -9.33
N PRO A 138 -4.56 -16.70 -10.62
CA PRO A 138 -5.01 -15.93 -11.79
C PRO A 138 -6.50 -16.09 -12.10
N ILE A 139 -7.06 -15.09 -12.79
CA ILE A 139 -8.43 -15.07 -13.33
C ILE A 139 -8.39 -14.92 -14.85
N VAL A 140 -9.30 -15.59 -15.55
CA VAL A 140 -9.65 -15.40 -16.97
C VAL A 140 -11.09 -14.88 -17.03
N PHE A 141 -11.28 -13.72 -17.67
CA PHE A 141 -12.61 -13.15 -17.92
C PHE A 141 -13.18 -13.74 -19.20
N ALA A 142 -14.49 -13.91 -19.32
CA ALA A 142 -15.16 -14.50 -20.46
C ALA A 142 -15.28 -13.55 -21.68
N VAL A 143 -15.81 -14.08 -22.80
CA VAL A 143 -16.10 -13.32 -24.02
C VAL A 143 -17.62 -13.12 -24.19
N SER A 144 -18.09 -11.88 -24.31
CA SER A 144 -19.49 -11.53 -24.66
C SER A 144 -19.65 -10.29 -25.57
N ILE A 145 -19.56 -10.45 -26.90
CA ILE A 145 -19.93 -9.54 -28.02
C ILE A 145 -19.53 -8.04 -27.97
N ILE A 146 -18.94 -7.54 -29.06
CA ILE A 146 -18.47 -6.16 -29.23
C ILE A 146 -19.60 -5.24 -29.73
N ILE A 147 -19.83 -4.11 -29.07
CA ILE A 147 -20.44 -2.90 -29.68
C ILE A 147 -19.35 -1.84 -29.80
N THR A 148 -18.93 -1.50 -31.02
CA THR A 148 -17.96 -0.42 -31.25
C THR A 148 -18.66 0.94 -31.23
N ARG A 149 -18.28 1.84 -30.32
CA ARG A 149 -18.65 3.26 -30.33
C ARG A 149 -17.34 4.09 -30.34
N ILE A 150 -17.32 5.19 -31.09
CA ILE A 150 -16.19 6.14 -31.08
C ILE A 150 -16.41 7.09 -29.91
N TYR A 151 -15.49 7.13 -28.95
CA TYR A 151 -15.45 8.10 -27.86
C TYR A 151 -14.34 9.12 -28.12
N GLN A 152 -14.69 10.42 -28.09
CA GLN A 152 -13.78 11.56 -28.19
C GLN A 152 -12.73 11.54 -29.34
N ASN A 153 -13.08 11.04 -30.54
CA ASN A 153 -12.20 11.01 -31.73
C ASN A 153 -10.86 10.26 -31.56
N HIS A 154 -10.67 9.52 -30.48
CA HIS A 154 -9.58 8.57 -30.30
C HIS A 154 -10.08 7.15 -30.62
N ASN A 155 -9.20 6.29 -31.16
CA ASN A 155 -9.51 4.87 -31.36
C ASN A 155 -9.48 4.12 -30.02
N TRP A 156 -10.35 4.51 -29.09
CA TRP A 156 -10.64 3.69 -27.92
C TRP A 156 -11.54 2.54 -28.39
N ASN A 157 -10.92 1.38 -28.61
CA ASN A 157 -11.68 0.16 -28.85
C ASN A 157 -12.38 -0.19 -27.54
N ILE A 158 -13.65 0.18 -27.37
CA ILE A 158 -14.47 -0.27 -26.24
C ILE A 158 -14.45 -1.80 -26.27
N ARG A 159 -13.87 -2.39 -25.23
CA ARG A 159 -13.84 -3.84 -25.06
C ARG A 159 -14.86 -4.16 -23.99
N GLN A 160 -16.08 -4.51 -24.39
CA GLN A 160 -16.97 -5.18 -23.44
C GLN A 160 -16.40 -6.53 -22.95
N ASN A 161 -15.30 -7.04 -23.53
CA ASN A 161 -14.82 -8.42 -23.39
C ASN A 161 -13.31 -8.55 -23.36
N ASP A 162 -12.82 -9.69 -22.87
CA ASP A 162 -11.41 -10.09 -23.05
C ASP A 162 -11.21 -10.94 -24.32
N PRO A 163 -10.91 -10.36 -25.49
CA PRO A 163 -10.66 -11.15 -26.70
C PRO A 163 -9.39 -12.00 -26.58
N THR A 164 -8.50 -11.70 -25.63
CA THR A 164 -7.26 -12.44 -25.44
C THR A 164 -7.43 -13.67 -24.56
N GLN A 165 -8.53 -13.75 -23.80
CA GLN A 165 -8.80 -14.81 -22.80
C GLN A 165 -7.54 -15.13 -21.97
N ARG A 166 -6.77 -14.09 -21.63
CA ARG A 166 -5.45 -14.28 -21.01
C ARG A 166 -5.62 -14.40 -19.50
N SER A 167 -4.86 -15.32 -18.93
CA SER A 167 -4.71 -15.47 -17.49
C SER A 167 -4.02 -14.22 -16.92
N ARG A 168 -4.71 -13.48 -16.04
CA ARG A 168 -4.19 -12.24 -15.42
C ARG A 168 -3.92 -12.44 -13.93
N SER A 169 -2.90 -11.73 -13.44
CA SER A 169 -2.46 -11.71 -12.05
C SER A 169 -1.92 -10.34 -11.67
N GLU A 170 -1.91 -10.04 -10.38
CA GLU A 170 -1.45 -8.81 -9.75
C GLU A 170 -2.03 -7.58 -10.46
N ASP A 171 -1.19 -6.56 -10.69
CA ASP A 171 -1.56 -5.33 -11.36
C ASP A 171 -2.19 -5.52 -12.75
N THR A 172 -1.87 -6.61 -13.48
CA THR A 172 -2.55 -6.88 -14.77
C THR A 172 -4.01 -7.26 -14.57
N LEU A 173 -4.35 -7.93 -13.47
CA LEU A 173 -5.72 -8.25 -13.10
C LEU A 173 -6.45 -6.97 -12.62
N ILE A 174 -5.83 -6.18 -11.75
CA ILE A 174 -6.41 -4.94 -11.23
C ILE A 174 -6.68 -3.95 -12.38
N ALA A 175 -5.68 -3.64 -13.20
CA ALA A 175 -5.82 -2.73 -14.33
C ALA A 175 -6.90 -3.19 -15.32
N TRP A 176 -7.02 -4.50 -15.55
CA TRP A 176 -8.09 -5.03 -16.40
C TRP A 176 -9.49 -4.80 -15.83
N THR A 177 -9.67 -4.91 -14.51
CA THR A 177 -10.99 -4.66 -13.90
C THR A 177 -11.37 -3.19 -13.95
N TRP A 178 -10.42 -2.26 -13.74
CA TRP A 178 -10.65 -0.83 -13.92
C TRP A 178 -11.03 -0.52 -15.35
N ARG A 179 -10.25 -1.07 -16.29
CA ARG A 179 -10.50 -0.95 -17.72
C ARG A 179 -11.90 -1.47 -18.10
N THR A 180 -12.31 -2.59 -17.54
CA THR A 180 -13.63 -3.19 -17.79
C THR A 180 -14.75 -2.27 -17.30
N TYR A 181 -14.63 -1.73 -16.09
CA TYR A 181 -15.64 -0.81 -15.55
C TYR A 181 -15.72 0.49 -16.36
N ILE A 182 -14.57 1.09 -16.68
CA ILE A 182 -14.50 2.28 -17.54
C ILE A 182 -15.12 2.01 -18.92
N ASP A 183 -14.86 0.86 -19.54
CA ASP A 183 -15.46 0.49 -20.82
C ASP A 183 -17.01 0.42 -20.75
N GLN A 184 -17.57 -0.04 -19.63
CA GLN A 184 -19.03 -0.04 -19.40
C GLN A 184 -19.57 1.39 -19.24
N LEU A 185 -18.86 2.26 -18.53
CA LEU A 185 -19.23 3.68 -18.37
C LEU A 185 -19.23 4.41 -19.71
N ILE A 186 -18.17 4.25 -20.53
CA ILE A 186 -18.08 4.82 -21.89
C ILE A 186 -19.21 4.30 -22.78
N ALA A 187 -19.60 3.04 -22.63
CA ALA A 187 -20.69 2.44 -23.38
C ALA A 187 -22.07 2.97 -22.98
N GLU A 188 -22.18 3.73 -21.88
CA GLU A 188 -23.44 4.08 -21.21
C GLU A 188 -24.26 2.81 -20.91
N ASP A 189 -23.57 1.74 -20.50
CA ASP A 189 -24.21 0.45 -20.24
C ASP A 189 -25.18 0.57 -19.05
N PRO A 190 -26.49 0.32 -19.22
CA PRO A 190 -27.42 0.35 -18.09
C PRO A 190 -27.09 -0.70 -17.02
N GLU A 191 -26.28 -1.71 -17.36
CA GLU A 191 -25.81 -2.77 -16.46
C GLU A 191 -24.34 -2.57 -16.03
N ALA A 192 -23.80 -1.34 -16.08
CA ALA A 192 -22.47 -1.03 -15.56
C ALA A 192 -22.34 -1.52 -14.11
N ASP A 193 -21.31 -2.31 -13.84
CA ASP A 193 -21.16 -3.05 -12.59
C ASP A 193 -19.86 -2.64 -11.87
N PRO A 194 -19.93 -1.76 -10.85
CA PRO A 194 -18.76 -1.37 -10.07
C PRO A 194 -18.13 -2.54 -9.32
N GLU A 195 -18.87 -3.64 -9.09
CA GLU A 195 -18.37 -4.83 -8.39
C GLU A 195 -17.38 -5.64 -9.23
N VAL A 196 -17.18 -5.29 -10.51
CA VAL A 196 -16.09 -5.86 -11.30
C VAL A 196 -14.71 -5.40 -10.80
N VAL A 197 -14.63 -4.21 -10.20
CA VAL A 197 -13.38 -3.61 -9.71
C VAL A 197 -12.77 -4.48 -8.61
N MET A 198 -11.53 -4.92 -8.81
CA MET A 198 -10.88 -5.95 -8.01
C MET A 198 -10.82 -5.63 -6.51
N ARG A 199 -10.72 -4.34 -6.13
CA ARG A 199 -10.74 -3.89 -4.73
C ARG A 199 -11.95 -4.38 -3.94
N MET A 200 -13.14 -4.43 -4.56
CA MET A 200 -14.36 -4.91 -3.90
C MET A 200 -14.16 -6.32 -3.34
N ALA A 201 -13.72 -7.23 -4.21
CA ALA A 201 -13.50 -8.62 -3.85
C ALA A 201 -12.28 -8.80 -2.94
N MET A 202 -11.21 -8.03 -3.13
CA MET A 202 -10.04 -8.07 -2.24
C MET A 202 -10.40 -7.67 -0.80
N THR A 203 -11.14 -6.56 -0.63
CA THR A 203 -11.57 -6.07 0.68
C THR A 203 -12.48 -7.07 1.38
N LYS A 204 -13.45 -7.67 0.67
CA LYS A 204 -14.31 -8.72 1.24
C LYS A 204 -13.53 -9.96 1.63
N SER A 205 -12.50 -10.34 0.87
CA SER A 205 -11.60 -11.45 1.21
C SER A 205 -10.86 -11.20 2.53
N ALA A 206 -10.33 -9.98 2.72
CA ALA A 206 -9.69 -9.57 3.97
C ALA A 206 -10.68 -9.61 5.15
N LYS A 207 -11.88 -9.04 4.99
CA LYS A 207 -12.94 -9.07 6.01
C LYS A 207 -13.31 -10.51 6.40
N ARG A 208 -13.45 -11.43 5.44
CA ARG A 208 -13.70 -12.85 5.73
C ARG A 208 -12.50 -13.55 6.37
N GLY A 209 -11.28 -13.10 6.11
CA GLY A 209 -10.09 -13.48 6.87
C GLY A 209 -10.24 -13.13 8.35
N MET A 210 -10.65 -11.89 8.65
CA MET A 210 -10.92 -11.44 10.03
C MET A 210 -12.05 -12.26 10.69
N ASP A 211 -13.17 -12.48 9.99
CA ASP A 211 -14.27 -13.31 10.50
C ASP A 211 -13.80 -14.73 10.86
N THR A 212 -12.93 -15.30 10.03
CA THR A 212 -12.39 -16.66 10.22
C THR A 212 -11.45 -16.70 11.42
N ILE A 213 -10.57 -15.71 11.58
CA ILE A 213 -9.69 -15.58 12.75
C ILE A 213 -10.53 -15.49 14.03
N ALA A 214 -11.56 -14.64 14.05
CA ALA A 214 -12.43 -14.49 15.20
C ALA A 214 -13.18 -15.79 15.56
N ALA A 215 -13.72 -16.48 14.56
CA ALA A 215 -14.42 -17.75 14.78
C ALA A 215 -13.48 -18.88 15.27
N VAL A 216 -12.25 -18.93 14.76
CA VAL A 216 -11.22 -19.87 15.22
C VAL A 216 -10.77 -19.54 16.65
N ALA A 217 -10.62 -18.26 16.97
CA ALA A 217 -10.29 -17.80 18.32
C ALA A 217 -11.36 -18.24 19.34
N GLU A 218 -12.65 -18.09 19.00
CA GLU A 218 -13.75 -18.58 19.81
C GLU A 218 -13.70 -20.12 19.97
N GLU A 219 -13.50 -20.85 18.87
CA GLU A 219 -13.44 -22.32 18.87
C GLU A 219 -12.28 -22.87 19.73
N LYS A 220 -11.07 -22.34 19.56
CA LYS A 220 -9.85 -22.91 20.14
C LYS A 220 -9.61 -22.46 21.58
N VAL A 221 -9.92 -21.20 21.89
CA VAL A 221 -9.56 -20.58 23.18
C VAL A 221 -10.70 -19.82 23.85
N GLY A 222 -11.90 -19.78 23.26
CA GLY A 222 -13.06 -19.07 23.83
C GLY A 222 -12.93 -17.55 23.79
N SER A 223 -12.08 -17.03 22.91
CA SER A 223 -11.83 -15.60 22.70
C SER A 223 -12.90 -14.97 21.83
N ASN A 224 -13.44 -13.81 22.25
CA ASN A 224 -14.32 -12.98 21.43
C ASN A 224 -13.52 -11.84 20.82
N VAL A 225 -12.91 -12.08 19.66
CA VAL A 225 -12.13 -11.05 18.95
C VAL A 225 -13.07 -10.07 18.26
N ASP A 226 -12.99 -8.80 18.62
CA ASP A 226 -13.80 -7.72 18.03
C ASP A 226 -12.96 -6.55 17.49
N SER A 227 -11.64 -6.59 17.73
CA SER A 227 -10.69 -5.53 17.39
C SER A 227 -9.51 -6.08 16.62
N PHE A 228 -9.05 -5.35 15.59
CA PHE A 228 -7.99 -5.82 14.70
C PHE A 228 -6.91 -4.77 14.41
N PHE A 229 -5.65 -5.23 14.37
CA PHE A 229 -4.57 -4.58 13.63
C PHE A 229 -4.45 -5.24 12.25
N VAL A 230 -4.59 -4.49 11.17
CA VAL A 230 -4.48 -5.02 9.80
C VAL A 230 -3.29 -4.39 9.10
N THR A 231 -2.46 -5.21 8.47
CA THR A 231 -1.29 -4.77 7.70
C THR A 231 -1.25 -5.41 6.31
N GLY A 232 -0.72 -4.68 5.33
CA GLY A 232 -0.65 -5.05 3.92
C GLY A 232 -0.11 -3.91 3.06
N ALA A 233 0.03 -4.15 1.75
CA ALA A 233 0.52 -3.15 0.81
C ALA A 233 -0.61 -2.24 0.28
N SER A 234 -0.30 -0.97 0.03
CA SER A 234 -1.19 0.02 -0.58
C SER A 234 -0.48 0.84 -1.66
N LYS A 235 -1.22 1.45 -2.60
CA LYS A 235 -0.69 2.14 -3.78
C LYS A 235 -1.12 3.61 -3.89
N THR A 236 -0.20 4.50 -4.27
CA THR A 236 -0.42 5.92 -4.61
C THR A 236 0.52 6.37 -5.74
N ILE A 237 0.05 7.23 -6.65
CA ILE A 237 0.79 7.62 -7.88
C ILE A 237 0.71 9.13 -8.19
N MET A 238 0.47 9.96 -7.17
CA MET A 238 0.04 11.36 -7.33
C MET A 238 1.02 12.25 -8.10
N SER A 239 2.34 12.12 -7.87
CA SER A 239 3.35 12.95 -8.54
C SER A 239 4.11 12.24 -9.67
N HIS A 240 3.68 11.02 -10.02
CA HIS A 240 4.48 10.11 -10.85
C HIS A 240 4.84 10.69 -12.21
N TYR A 241 3.85 11.26 -12.92
CA TYR A 241 4.02 11.88 -14.23
C TYR A 241 5.05 13.03 -14.19
N GLN A 242 4.90 13.92 -13.21
CA GLN A 242 5.73 15.10 -13.07
C GLN A 242 7.18 14.74 -12.73
N SER A 243 7.37 13.76 -11.84
CA SER A 243 8.68 13.32 -11.39
C SER A 243 9.42 12.53 -12.47
N MET A 244 8.71 11.78 -13.31
CA MET A 244 9.26 10.95 -14.37
C MET A 244 9.36 11.66 -15.72
N ASP A 245 9.43 13.00 -15.73
CA ASP A 245 9.59 13.83 -16.93
C ASP A 245 8.52 13.57 -18.01
N GLY A 246 7.28 13.39 -17.56
CA GLY A 246 6.12 13.08 -18.40
C GLY A 246 5.95 11.61 -18.76
N GLY A 247 6.63 10.72 -18.04
CA GLY A 247 6.50 9.27 -18.16
C GLY A 247 5.94 8.59 -16.91
N TYR A 248 6.02 7.27 -16.92
CA TYR A 248 5.62 6.39 -15.82
C TYR A 248 6.65 5.29 -15.63
N SER A 249 6.82 4.85 -14.39
CA SER A 249 7.70 3.70 -14.11
C SER A 249 7.24 2.46 -14.88
N PHE A 250 8.18 1.60 -15.30
CA PHE A 250 7.87 0.28 -15.87
C PHE A 250 6.90 -0.54 -15.01
N ALA A 251 6.88 -0.31 -13.69
CA ALA A 251 5.98 -0.95 -12.74
C ALA A 251 4.50 -0.67 -13.05
N LEU A 252 4.20 0.50 -13.61
CA LEU A 252 2.86 0.90 -14.06
C LEU A 252 2.50 0.38 -15.46
N SER A 253 3.36 -0.44 -16.08
CA SER A 253 3.08 -1.03 -17.39
C SER A 253 1.74 -1.76 -17.51
N PRO A 254 1.19 -2.44 -16.48
CA PRO A 254 -0.14 -3.04 -16.57
C PRO A 254 -1.24 -2.01 -16.83
N TYR A 255 -1.18 -0.85 -16.17
CA TYR A 255 -2.14 0.24 -16.31
C TYR A 255 -1.95 0.97 -17.65
N TYR A 256 -0.70 1.23 -18.02
CA TYR A 256 -0.34 1.80 -19.32
C TYR A 256 -0.83 0.92 -20.49
N ASN A 257 -0.62 -0.39 -20.41
CA ASN A 257 -0.99 -1.33 -21.48
C ASN A 257 -2.51 -1.47 -21.68
N GLU A 258 -3.31 -1.15 -20.66
CA GLU A 258 -4.77 -1.06 -20.77
C GLU A 258 -5.26 0.36 -21.13
N ASN A 259 -4.32 1.27 -21.41
CA ASN A 259 -4.51 2.68 -21.79
C ASN A 259 -5.21 3.52 -20.70
N LEU A 260 -4.98 3.16 -19.43
CA LEU A 260 -5.57 3.86 -18.28
C LEU A 260 -4.93 5.23 -18.03
N THR A 261 -3.64 5.39 -18.29
CA THR A 261 -2.90 6.66 -18.11
C THR A 261 -3.45 7.78 -19.00
N TYR A 262 -3.93 7.45 -20.20
CA TYR A 262 -4.57 8.40 -21.12
C TYR A 262 -5.84 9.03 -20.53
N HIS A 263 -6.57 8.33 -19.65
CA HIS A 263 -7.87 8.80 -19.12
C HIS A 263 -7.81 9.39 -17.72
N LEU A 264 -6.62 9.65 -17.16
CA LEU A 264 -6.47 10.12 -15.79
C LEU A 264 -7.18 11.46 -15.50
N LEU A 265 -7.39 12.30 -16.52
CA LEU A 265 -8.12 13.57 -16.38
C LEU A 265 -9.62 13.46 -16.69
N ASP A 266 -10.11 12.31 -17.14
CA ASP A 266 -11.52 12.11 -17.43
C ASP A 266 -12.28 11.81 -16.13
N GLU A 267 -12.74 12.86 -15.44
CA GLU A 267 -13.44 12.76 -14.16
C GLU A 267 -14.67 11.84 -14.23
N GLU A 268 -15.44 11.88 -15.32
CA GLU A 268 -16.64 11.03 -15.47
C GLU A 268 -16.30 9.53 -15.48
N LEU A 269 -15.09 9.17 -15.93
CA LEU A 269 -14.64 7.79 -16.03
C LEU A 269 -13.81 7.34 -14.83
N PHE A 270 -12.93 8.20 -14.33
CA PHE A 270 -11.98 7.84 -13.27
C PHE A 270 -12.51 8.10 -11.87
N THR A 271 -13.38 9.10 -11.65
CA THR A 271 -13.96 9.33 -10.31
C THR A 271 -14.69 8.10 -9.76
N PRO A 272 -15.53 7.38 -10.53
CA PRO A 272 -16.18 6.16 -10.04
C PRO A 272 -15.21 5.03 -9.68
N VAL A 273 -14.04 4.96 -10.34
CA VAL A 273 -12.99 3.99 -9.99
C VAL A 273 -12.27 4.42 -8.71
N LEU A 274 -11.93 5.71 -8.59
CA LEU A 274 -11.25 6.27 -7.44
C LEU A 274 -12.11 6.21 -6.17
N GLU A 275 -13.43 6.32 -6.28
CA GLU A 275 -14.38 6.12 -5.16
C GLU A 275 -14.32 4.72 -4.54
N ILE A 276 -13.80 3.75 -5.29
CA ILE A 276 -13.61 2.37 -4.84
C ILE A 276 -12.15 2.15 -4.41
N GLU A 277 -11.19 2.64 -5.19
CA GLU A 277 -9.78 2.27 -5.09
C GLU A 277 -8.93 3.21 -4.23
N ASP A 278 -9.24 4.50 -4.21
CA ASP A 278 -8.40 5.51 -3.57
C ASP A 278 -8.70 5.62 -2.08
N MET A 279 -7.80 5.07 -1.26
CA MET A 279 -7.89 5.14 0.20
C MET A 279 -7.93 6.57 0.73
N PHE A 280 -7.41 7.55 0.01
CA PHE A 280 -7.47 8.95 0.43
C PHE A 280 -8.92 9.42 0.57
N GLN A 281 -9.86 8.87 -0.20
CA GLN A 281 -11.29 9.18 -0.07
C GLN A 281 -11.90 8.67 1.23
N TYR A 282 -11.28 7.66 1.85
CA TYR A 282 -11.72 7.05 3.11
C TYR A 282 -10.94 7.59 4.33
N ARG A 283 -10.04 8.56 4.15
CA ARG A 283 -9.13 9.06 5.20
C ARG A 283 -9.83 9.48 6.49
N ARG A 284 -11.05 10.05 6.39
CA ARG A 284 -11.87 10.41 7.56
C ARG A 284 -12.22 9.23 8.46
N ARG A 285 -12.32 8.01 7.90
CA ARG A 285 -12.53 6.80 8.70
C ARG A 285 -11.31 6.42 9.55
N PHE A 286 -10.13 6.93 9.20
CA PHE A 286 -8.87 6.61 9.88
C PHE A 286 -8.37 7.73 10.80
N GLU A 287 -9.07 8.87 10.92
CA GLU A 287 -8.62 10.02 11.72
C GLU A 287 -8.34 9.67 13.19
N ASP A 288 -9.13 8.78 13.78
CA ASP A 288 -9.01 8.35 15.17
C ASP A 288 -8.27 7.00 15.33
N LEU A 289 -7.74 6.44 14.24
CA LEU A 289 -7.06 5.13 14.24
C LEU A 289 -5.53 5.28 14.19
N PRO A 290 -4.79 4.56 15.04
CA PRO A 290 -3.33 4.48 14.91
C PRO A 290 -2.93 3.86 13.57
N LEU A 291 -2.18 4.59 12.75
CA LEU A 291 -1.68 4.13 11.45
C LEU A 291 -0.16 4.16 11.40
N LEU A 292 0.44 3.03 11.00
CA LEU A 292 1.86 2.93 10.66
C LEU A 292 1.99 2.70 9.15
N GLN A 293 2.48 3.70 8.43
CA GLN A 293 2.80 3.56 7.01
C GLN A 293 4.30 3.30 6.83
N ILE A 294 4.63 2.27 6.05
CA ILE A 294 5.99 1.87 5.70
C ILE A 294 6.18 2.14 4.21
N VAL A 295 7.22 2.90 3.86
CA VAL A 295 7.50 3.25 2.47
C VAL A 295 8.97 2.98 2.15
N ALA A 296 9.26 2.51 0.95
CA ALA A 296 10.62 2.34 0.46
C ALA A 296 11.07 3.57 -0.33
N THR A 297 12.28 4.07 -0.08
CA THR A 297 12.76 5.28 -0.76
C THR A 297 13.06 5.08 -2.25
N GLY A 298 13.21 3.83 -2.68
CA GLY A 298 13.48 3.45 -4.07
C GLY A 298 12.39 2.59 -4.70
N ASP A 299 11.15 2.68 -4.20
CA ASP A 299 10.00 1.94 -4.71
C ASP A 299 9.62 2.39 -6.15
N GLU A 300 9.37 1.43 -7.02
CA GLU A 300 9.09 1.65 -8.44
C GLU A 300 7.64 2.04 -8.74
N PHE A 301 6.71 1.78 -7.82
CA PHE A 301 5.32 2.22 -7.89
C PHE A 301 5.09 3.51 -7.11
N PHE A 302 5.68 3.65 -5.91
CA PHE A 302 5.39 4.74 -4.97
C PHE A 302 6.60 5.62 -4.79
N LEU A 303 6.53 6.84 -5.32
CA LEU A 303 7.62 7.78 -5.13
C LEU A 303 7.72 8.13 -3.64
N CYS A 304 8.96 8.16 -3.13
CA CYS A 304 9.23 8.45 -1.71
C CYS A 304 8.79 9.86 -1.26
N THR A 305 8.38 10.69 -2.22
CA THR A 305 7.89 12.04 -2.05
C THR A 305 6.36 12.13 -2.03
N ASP A 306 5.65 11.03 -2.30
CA ASP A 306 4.18 10.94 -2.27
C ASP A 306 3.67 10.50 -0.89
N SER A 307 4.51 10.66 0.15
CA SER A 307 4.29 10.09 1.47
C SER A 307 4.74 11.02 2.57
N HIS A 308 3.97 11.05 3.65
CA HIS A 308 4.23 11.83 4.86
C HIS A 308 4.76 10.98 6.03
N HIS A 309 5.32 9.78 5.83
CA HIS A 309 5.43 8.78 6.92
C HIS A 309 6.74 7.96 6.91
N TRP A 310 6.78 6.82 7.61
CA TRP A 310 8.04 6.11 7.91
C TRP A 310 8.73 5.51 6.68
N MET A 311 9.98 5.94 6.46
CA MET A 311 10.80 5.61 5.29
C MET A 311 11.84 4.50 5.53
N ASN A 312 12.01 3.65 4.53
CA ASN A 312 13.00 2.59 4.45
C ASN A 312 14.00 2.86 3.33
N GLN A 313 15.24 3.11 3.72
CA GLN A 313 16.28 3.54 2.80
C GLN A 313 16.80 2.39 1.97
N ASN A 314 17.05 2.66 0.68
CA ASN A 314 17.71 1.72 -0.24
C ASN A 314 16.94 0.39 -0.37
N ALA A 315 15.61 0.49 -0.31
CA ALA A 315 14.71 -0.62 -0.54
C ALA A 315 13.88 -0.37 -1.80
N GLU A 316 13.55 -1.45 -2.51
CA GLU A 316 12.61 -1.45 -3.63
C GLU A 316 11.17 -1.76 -3.16
N HIS A 317 10.23 -1.92 -4.08
CA HIS A 317 8.80 -2.13 -3.80
C HIS A 317 8.48 -3.30 -2.83
N ALA A 318 9.20 -4.41 -2.91
CA ALA A 318 9.08 -5.54 -1.98
C ALA A 318 9.87 -5.33 -0.66
N LEU A 319 10.35 -4.12 -0.43
CA LEU A 319 11.07 -3.66 0.76
C LEU A 319 12.41 -4.36 1.01
N ILE A 320 12.98 -5.03 0.00
CA ILE A 320 14.28 -5.71 0.09
C ILE A 320 15.39 -4.66 0.10
N PRO A 321 16.40 -4.76 1.00
CA PRO A 321 16.71 -5.85 1.93
C PRO A 321 16.30 -5.61 3.40
N ALA A 322 15.30 -4.78 3.66
CA ALA A 322 15.10 -4.19 4.98
C ALA A 322 14.13 -4.94 5.92
N TYR A 323 13.85 -6.21 5.65
CA TYR A 323 12.85 -7.05 6.32
C TYR A 323 12.99 -7.11 7.85
N VAL A 324 14.21 -7.18 8.40
CA VAL A 324 14.42 -7.26 9.87
C VAL A 324 13.91 -6.00 10.55
N ARG A 325 14.35 -4.83 10.07
CA ARG A 325 13.91 -3.53 10.61
C ARG A 325 12.41 -3.34 10.46
N ILE A 326 11.84 -3.88 9.37
CA ILE A 326 10.40 -3.81 9.14
C ILE A 326 9.63 -4.61 10.17
N ALA A 327 10.04 -5.87 10.38
CA ALA A 327 9.43 -6.72 11.39
C ALA A 327 9.54 -6.11 12.79
N GLU A 328 10.72 -5.60 13.17
CA GLU A 328 10.91 -4.93 14.47
C GLU A 328 9.95 -3.74 14.65
N THR A 329 9.78 -2.91 13.61
CA THR A 329 8.93 -1.72 13.69
C THR A 329 7.44 -2.08 13.76
N ILE A 330 6.98 -3.03 12.94
CA ILE A 330 5.58 -3.52 12.97
C ILE A 330 5.26 -4.13 14.34
N VAL A 331 6.13 -5.00 14.86
CA VAL A 331 5.91 -5.66 16.15
C VAL A 331 6.03 -4.66 17.30
N GLY A 332 6.96 -3.72 17.23
CA GLY A 332 7.11 -2.64 18.21
C GLY A 332 5.87 -1.76 18.26
N PHE A 333 5.31 -1.39 17.11
CA PHE A 333 4.06 -0.64 17.01
C PHE A 333 2.86 -1.42 17.57
N LEU A 334 2.68 -2.66 17.14
CA LEU A 334 1.58 -3.53 17.59
C LEU A 334 1.63 -3.77 19.11
N ALA A 335 2.77 -4.22 19.62
CA ALA A 335 2.92 -4.51 21.04
C ALA A 335 2.86 -3.24 21.89
N GLY A 336 3.42 -2.12 21.38
CA GLY A 336 3.31 -0.80 22.01
C GLY A 336 1.86 -0.36 22.19
N HIS A 337 1.06 -0.47 21.13
CA HIS A 337 -0.37 -0.16 21.19
C HIS A 337 -1.11 -1.01 22.23
N LEU A 338 -0.93 -2.32 22.20
CA LEU A 338 -1.64 -3.24 23.11
C LEU A 338 -1.25 -3.04 24.58
N GLN A 339 0.03 -2.74 24.84
CA GLN A 339 0.53 -2.58 26.21
C GLN A 339 0.30 -1.17 26.78
N GLY A 340 -0.42 -0.30 26.06
CA GLY A 340 -0.66 1.08 26.46
C GLY A 340 0.61 1.91 26.55
N TRP A 341 1.62 1.58 25.74
CA TRP A 341 2.83 2.38 25.63
C TRP A 341 2.49 3.74 25.01
N GLU A 342 3.04 4.80 25.58
CA GLU A 342 2.97 6.13 24.98
C GLU A 342 3.81 6.14 23.71
N MET A 343 3.14 5.93 22.58
CA MET A 343 3.78 5.85 21.27
C MET A 343 4.49 7.17 20.96
N PRO A 344 5.75 7.11 20.49
CA PRO A 344 6.45 8.30 20.06
C PRO A 344 5.67 9.04 18.98
N THR A 345 5.51 10.33 19.18
CA THR A 345 4.93 11.23 18.19
C THR A 345 6.03 11.95 17.45
N THR A 346 5.82 12.18 16.16
CA THR A 346 6.74 12.92 15.30
C THR A 346 5.95 13.93 14.48
N SER A 347 6.40 15.18 14.46
CA SER A 347 5.92 16.23 13.57
C SER A 347 7.12 16.90 12.93
N TRP A 348 6.92 17.56 11.79
CA TRP A 348 8.00 18.27 11.14
C TRP A 348 7.51 19.50 10.40
N GLU A 349 8.43 20.46 10.26
CA GLU A 349 8.27 21.65 9.45
C GLU A 349 9.40 21.72 8.44
N MET A 350 9.07 22.13 7.21
CA MET A 350 10.04 22.33 6.15
C MET A 350 9.92 23.75 5.61
N SER A 351 11.06 24.35 5.30
CA SER A 351 11.16 25.69 4.77
C SER A 351 12.37 25.83 3.86
N GLU A 352 12.29 26.69 2.84
CA GLU A 352 13.42 27.08 2.01
C GLU A 352 13.52 28.62 1.97
N GLU A 353 14.69 29.16 2.33
CA GLU A 353 14.98 30.60 2.26
C GLU A 353 16.37 30.81 1.67
N ASP A 354 16.49 31.70 0.68
CA ASP A 354 17.75 32.03 0.00
C ASP A 354 18.56 30.79 -0.49
N GLY A 355 17.86 29.72 -0.90
CA GLY A 355 18.47 28.48 -1.39
C GLY A 355 18.96 27.51 -0.29
N LEU A 356 18.74 27.85 0.98
CA LEU A 356 18.95 26.97 2.12
C LEU A 356 17.62 26.32 2.49
N SER A 357 17.53 25.00 2.32
CA SER A 357 16.42 24.19 2.78
C SER A 357 16.68 23.75 4.22
N ARG A 358 15.66 23.89 5.07
CA ARG A 358 15.66 23.54 6.48
C ARG A 358 14.50 22.58 6.76
N LEU A 359 14.80 21.48 7.44
CA LEU A 359 13.86 20.49 7.95
C LEU A 359 14.01 20.43 9.47
N VAL A 360 12.93 20.68 10.20
CA VAL A 360 12.87 20.60 11.66
C VAL A 360 11.90 19.49 12.04
N MET A 361 12.38 18.44 12.71
CA MET A 361 11.58 17.34 13.23
C MET A 361 11.44 17.46 14.75
N THR A 362 10.22 17.49 15.26
CA THR A 362 9.91 17.52 16.69
C THR A 362 9.32 16.19 17.11
N THR A 363 9.82 15.63 18.21
CA THR A 363 9.36 14.35 18.75
C THR A 363 9.03 14.42 20.22
N SER A 364 8.11 13.57 20.66
CA SER A 364 7.85 13.31 22.08
C SER A 364 7.54 11.82 22.28
N PRO A 365 8.30 11.09 23.13
CA PRO A 365 9.52 11.54 23.82
C PRO A 365 10.71 11.80 22.85
N PRO A 366 11.84 12.34 23.33
CA PRO A 366 13.05 12.45 22.52
C PRO A 366 13.50 11.09 21.97
N ALA A 367 14.05 11.07 20.76
CA ALA A 367 14.61 9.86 20.16
C ALA A 367 15.90 9.42 20.88
N LEU A 368 16.11 8.11 20.99
CA LEU A 368 17.34 7.53 21.55
C LEU A 368 18.55 7.68 20.60
N ASN A 369 18.27 7.70 19.30
CA ASN A 369 19.26 7.90 18.26
C ASN A 369 18.60 8.60 17.08
N VAL A 370 19.36 9.49 16.45
CA VAL A 370 18.90 10.32 15.32
C VAL A 370 19.85 10.16 14.15
N THR A 371 19.33 10.15 12.93
CA THR A 371 20.14 10.03 11.72
C THR A 371 19.55 10.88 10.61
N GLY A 372 20.37 11.78 10.05
CA GLY A 372 20.06 12.49 8.81
C GLY A 372 20.43 11.64 7.59
N TRP A 373 19.48 11.43 6.69
CA TRP A 373 19.67 10.68 5.45
C TRP A 373 19.61 11.61 4.25
N LYS A 374 20.47 11.38 3.25
CA LYS A 374 20.56 12.15 2.01
C LYS A 374 20.72 11.25 0.80
N SER A 375 20.12 11.64 -0.32
CA SER A 375 20.39 11.07 -1.63
C SER A 375 20.27 12.13 -2.72
N VAL A 376 21.01 11.97 -3.82
CA VAL A 376 20.95 12.87 -4.99
C VAL A 376 20.56 12.04 -6.20
N THR A 377 19.66 12.57 -7.03
CA THR A 377 19.25 11.92 -8.28
C THR A 377 20.43 11.79 -9.26
N ASN A 378 20.25 10.98 -10.30
CA ASN A 378 21.33 10.68 -11.25
C ASN A 378 21.46 11.78 -12.33
N ALA A 379 22.67 12.31 -12.52
CA ALA A 379 22.96 13.38 -13.48
C ALA A 379 22.76 13.01 -14.96
N ASN A 380 22.68 11.72 -15.28
CA ASN A 380 22.40 11.25 -16.64
C ASN A 380 20.89 11.07 -16.91
N ASN A 381 20.03 11.52 -15.98
CA ASN A 381 18.60 11.34 -16.04
C ASN A 381 17.91 12.69 -15.77
N THR A 382 16.94 13.06 -16.61
CA THR A 382 16.14 14.28 -16.43
C THR A 382 15.07 14.14 -15.35
N ARG A 383 14.92 12.94 -14.78
CA ARG A 383 13.84 12.58 -13.85
C ARG A 383 14.23 12.84 -12.40
N ARG A 384 13.24 13.24 -11.60
CA ARG A 384 13.29 13.25 -10.13
C ARG A 384 13.09 11.81 -9.64
N ASP A 385 14.13 10.99 -9.78
CA ASP A 385 14.05 9.53 -9.69
C ASP A 385 15.02 8.96 -8.63
N TRP A 386 14.48 8.38 -7.56
CA TRP A 386 15.23 7.64 -6.53
C TRP A 386 14.96 6.13 -6.57
N ARG A 387 14.24 5.63 -7.59
CA ARG A 387 13.95 4.19 -7.71
C ARG A 387 15.24 3.39 -7.70
N LEU A 388 15.21 2.21 -7.07
CA LEU A 388 16.36 1.31 -7.05
C LEU A 388 16.57 0.61 -8.40
N VAL A 389 15.49 0.41 -9.16
CA VAL A 389 15.49 -0.17 -10.51
C VAL A 389 14.83 0.80 -11.48
N GLU A 390 15.45 0.99 -12.65
CA GLU A 390 14.93 1.84 -13.74
C GLU A 390 14.95 1.12 -15.09
N GLY A 391 14.29 1.70 -16.08
CA GLY A 391 14.39 1.28 -17.49
C GLY A 391 13.24 0.43 -17.98
N TYR A 392 12.86 0.67 -19.23
CA TYR A 392 11.87 -0.10 -19.98
C TYR A 392 12.28 -0.16 -21.47
N PRO A 393 12.13 -1.30 -22.17
CA PRO A 393 11.64 -2.60 -21.68
C PRO A 393 12.69 -3.40 -20.89
N GLU A 394 13.96 -3.01 -20.96
CA GLU A 394 15.05 -3.64 -20.20
C GLU A 394 15.29 -2.86 -18.91
N GLN A 395 15.19 -3.58 -17.78
CA GLN A 395 15.43 -3.02 -16.45
C GLN A 395 16.92 -3.08 -16.10
N SER A 396 17.39 -2.07 -15.38
CA SER A 396 18.74 -2.01 -14.84
C SER A 396 18.74 -1.44 -13.42
N LEU A 397 19.77 -1.78 -12.65
CA LEU A 397 20.00 -1.15 -11.35
C LEU A 397 20.24 0.35 -11.54
N HIS A 398 19.48 1.16 -10.83
CA HIS A 398 19.64 2.60 -10.79
C HIS A 398 20.48 2.96 -9.55
N PRO A 399 21.74 3.38 -9.69
CA PRO A 399 22.69 3.49 -8.58
C PRO A 399 22.47 4.78 -7.76
N VAL A 400 21.24 5.00 -7.28
CA VAL A 400 20.87 6.11 -6.39
C VAL A 400 20.74 5.56 -4.98
N TRP A 401 21.65 5.97 -4.10
CA TRP A 401 21.73 5.46 -2.73
C TRP A 401 21.52 6.57 -1.71
N TRP A 402 20.90 6.20 -0.61
CA TRP A 402 20.68 7.02 0.57
C TRP A 402 21.81 6.78 1.57
N TYR A 403 22.49 7.87 1.94
CA TYR A 403 23.65 7.87 2.83
C TYR A 403 23.35 8.65 4.12
N ARG A 404 24.04 8.29 5.20
CA ARG A 404 24.02 9.02 6.47
C ARG A 404 25.00 10.19 6.41
N ASP A 405 24.64 11.20 5.63
CA ASP A 405 25.56 12.27 5.21
C ASP A 405 24.94 13.67 5.38
N ILE A 406 24.17 13.85 6.46
CA ILE A 406 23.66 15.13 6.92
C ILE A 406 23.85 15.21 8.43
N ASP A 407 24.45 16.31 8.88
CA ASP A 407 24.53 16.65 10.29
C ASP A 407 23.13 17.08 10.78
N VAL A 408 22.75 16.56 11.95
CA VAL A 408 21.49 16.90 12.60
C VAL A 408 21.80 17.62 13.90
N GLU A 409 21.37 18.88 14.01
CA GLU A 409 21.45 19.64 15.25
C GLU A 409 20.35 19.18 16.20
N GLU A 410 20.70 18.88 17.45
CA GLU A 410 19.78 18.34 18.45
C GLU A 410 19.58 19.33 19.61
N GLU A 411 18.33 19.71 19.85
CA GLU A 411 17.89 20.44 21.03
C GLU A 411 16.91 19.54 21.80
N VAL A 412 17.38 18.95 22.90
CA VAL A 412 16.63 17.94 23.66
C VAL A 412 16.36 18.43 25.08
N ASP A 413 15.10 18.35 25.51
CA ASP A 413 14.69 18.51 26.90
C ASP A 413 14.17 17.17 27.48
N GLU A 414 13.52 17.22 28.65
CA GLU A 414 13.08 16.01 29.36
C GLU A 414 11.97 15.25 28.60
N ASP A 415 11.11 15.97 27.87
CA ASP A 415 9.88 15.43 27.28
C ASP A 415 9.85 15.51 25.75
N THR A 416 10.70 16.34 25.15
CA THR A 416 10.69 16.68 23.72
C THR A 416 12.08 16.79 23.11
N GLY A 417 12.20 16.31 21.87
CA GLY A 417 13.41 16.46 21.06
C GLY A 417 13.10 17.29 19.81
N VAL A 418 13.94 18.28 19.51
CA VAL A 418 13.89 19.07 18.29
C VAL A 418 15.17 18.83 17.49
N TYR A 419 15.01 18.39 16.25
CA TYR A 419 16.10 17.93 15.38
C TYR A 419 16.09 18.72 14.08
N THR A 420 17.17 19.44 13.79
CA THR A 420 17.26 20.32 12.61
C THR A 420 18.30 19.81 11.62
N ALA A 421 17.89 19.66 10.36
CA ALA A 421 18.74 19.32 9.23
C ALA A 421 18.66 20.41 8.15
N GLU A 422 19.80 20.91 7.71
CA GLU A 422 19.90 21.96 6.69
C GLU A 422 20.72 21.51 5.50
N ILE A 423 20.28 21.86 4.29
CA ILE A 423 20.97 21.52 3.06
C ILE A 423 20.72 22.58 1.98
N THR A 424 21.70 22.82 1.13
CA THR A 424 21.55 23.62 -0.08
C THR A 424 21.33 22.73 -1.30
N ALA A 425 20.75 23.30 -2.36
CA ALA A 425 20.64 22.62 -3.64
C ALA A 425 22.02 22.13 -4.13
N ASP A 426 22.01 21.09 -4.96
CA ASP A 426 23.23 20.63 -5.64
C ASP A 426 23.75 21.74 -6.57
N GLU A 427 25.07 21.77 -6.80
CA GLU A 427 25.66 22.72 -7.75
C GLU A 427 25.17 22.47 -9.19
N ASN A 428 24.77 21.24 -9.49
CA ASN A 428 24.09 20.91 -10.74
C ASN A 428 22.59 21.16 -10.63
N GLU A 429 22.11 22.21 -11.32
CA GLU A 429 20.70 22.63 -11.32
C GLU A 429 19.75 21.57 -11.94
N ASP A 430 20.29 20.57 -12.64
CA ASP A 430 19.52 19.44 -13.20
C ASP A 430 19.28 18.30 -12.18
N LEU A 431 19.78 18.43 -10.95
CA LEU A 431 19.69 17.40 -9.91
C LEU A 431 18.74 17.78 -8.78
N TRP A 432 18.09 16.75 -8.22
CA TRP A 432 17.32 16.85 -6.99
C TRP A 432 18.05 16.15 -5.87
N THR A 433 18.12 16.80 -4.71
CA THR A 433 18.61 16.22 -3.47
C THR A 433 17.43 15.93 -2.55
N GLY A 434 17.22 14.66 -2.22
CA GLY A 434 16.26 14.21 -1.23
C GLY A 434 16.92 14.00 0.13
N TYR A 435 16.26 14.40 1.22
CA TYR A 435 16.75 14.19 2.57
C TYR A 435 15.63 14.11 3.61
N PHE A 436 15.88 13.41 4.72
CA PHE A 436 14.93 13.30 5.84
C PHE A 436 15.66 12.94 7.15
N ILE A 437 14.99 13.12 8.27
CA ILE A 437 15.48 12.75 9.60
C ILE A 437 14.81 11.46 10.05
N GLN A 438 15.59 10.53 10.62
CA GLN A 438 15.11 9.30 11.23
C GLN A 438 15.39 9.30 12.73
N GLY A 439 14.35 9.08 13.54
CA GLY A 439 14.46 8.80 14.97
C GLY A 439 14.32 7.31 15.27
N GLN A 440 14.94 6.87 16.36
CA GLN A 440 14.85 5.51 16.90
C GLN A 440 14.37 5.55 18.36
N TRP A 441 13.40 4.71 18.70
CA TRP A 441 12.94 4.43 20.06
C TRP A 441 13.01 2.93 20.34
N GLU A 442 12.82 2.56 21.61
CA GLU A 442 12.72 1.17 22.05
C GLU A 442 11.38 0.98 22.74
N GLY A 443 10.54 0.12 22.18
CA GLY A 443 9.22 -0.20 22.73
C GLY A 443 9.30 -1.15 23.93
N PRO A 444 8.17 -1.48 24.55
CA PRO A 444 8.15 -2.26 25.80
C PRO A 444 8.63 -3.71 25.62
N THR A 445 8.67 -4.22 24.39
CA THR A 445 9.23 -5.54 24.04
C THR A 445 10.75 -5.54 23.85
N GLY A 446 11.42 -4.39 23.98
CA GLY A 446 12.84 -4.20 23.63
C GLY A 446 13.10 -4.14 22.12
N LEU A 447 12.05 -4.18 21.30
CA LEU A 447 12.17 -4.01 19.85
C LEU A 447 12.28 -2.53 19.50
N ARG A 448 13.08 -2.27 18.47
CA ARG A 448 13.31 -0.91 17.97
C ARG A 448 12.11 -0.45 17.16
N LEU A 449 11.66 0.76 17.44
CA LEU A 449 10.71 1.50 16.62
C LEU A 449 11.47 2.60 15.87
N PHE A 450 11.25 2.70 14.56
CA PHE A 450 11.81 3.77 13.75
C PHE A 450 10.68 4.61 13.19
N LEU A 451 10.79 5.93 13.31
CA LEU A 451 9.91 6.90 12.68
C LEU A 451 10.77 7.93 11.94
N THR A 452 10.24 8.53 10.88
CA THR A 452 10.95 9.53 10.08
C THR A 452 10.08 10.76 9.87
N SER A 453 10.71 11.89 9.55
CA SER A 453 10.03 12.92 8.77
C SER A 453 9.70 12.40 7.37
N GLU A 454 8.93 13.17 6.60
CA GLU A 454 8.85 12.96 5.16
C GLU A 454 10.15 13.32 4.44
N VAL A 455 10.25 12.89 3.18
CA VAL A 455 11.37 13.26 2.29
C VAL A 455 11.21 14.70 1.85
N ASN A 456 12.10 15.56 2.35
CA ASN A 456 12.29 16.90 1.81
C ASN A 456 13.13 16.83 0.54
N VAL A 457 12.77 17.58 -0.49
CA VAL A 457 13.51 17.66 -1.77
C VAL A 457 13.93 19.09 -2.08
N VAL A 458 15.18 19.22 -2.51
CA VAL A 458 15.80 20.50 -2.90
C VAL A 458 16.30 20.39 -4.35
N PRO A 459 15.99 21.34 -5.24
CA PRO A 459 15.21 22.57 -4.98
C PRO A 459 13.74 22.31 -4.65
N TRP A 460 13.20 23.07 -3.68
CA TRP A 460 11.88 22.85 -3.10
C TRP A 460 10.75 22.92 -4.14
N ASN A 461 9.83 21.94 -4.10
CA ASN A 461 8.65 21.87 -4.96
C ASN A 461 8.92 22.01 -6.46
N THR A 462 10.10 21.59 -6.92
CA THR A 462 10.42 21.54 -8.34
C THR A 462 10.21 20.15 -8.92
N TYR A 463 9.81 20.10 -10.18
CA TYR A 463 9.63 18.89 -10.97
C TYR A 463 10.20 19.12 -12.37
N PRO A 464 10.74 18.08 -13.04
CA PRO A 464 11.19 18.22 -14.42
C PRO A 464 10.05 18.59 -15.37
N ARG A 465 8.82 18.18 -15.04
CA ARG A 465 7.63 18.50 -15.82
C ARG A 465 6.47 18.99 -14.95
N GLY A 466 5.65 19.88 -15.53
CA GLY A 466 4.37 20.29 -14.94
C GLY A 466 3.34 19.15 -14.97
N PRO A 467 2.19 19.32 -14.30
CA PRO A 467 1.07 18.41 -14.42
C PRO A 467 0.68 18.23 -15.89
N CYS A 468 0.21 17.05 -16.28
CA CYS A 468 -0.33 16.87 -17.62
C CYS A 468 -1.65 17.65 -17.76
N GLU A 469 -1.85 18.31 -18.89
CA GLU A 469 -3.01 19.20 -19.12
C GLU A 469 -4.03 18.63 -20.12
N SER A 470 -3.74 17.47 -20.69
CA SER A 470 -4.60 16.76 -21.65
C SER A 470 -4.42 15.26 -21.57
N ASN A 471 -5.41 14.51 -22.02
CA ASN A 471 -5.36 13.04 -22.08
C ASN A 471 -4.19 12.53 -22.93
N GLU A 472 -3.92 13.17 -24.08
CA GLU A 472 -2.76 12.86 -24.92
C GLU A 472 -1.44 13.06 -24.19
N GLU A 473 -1.36 14.08 -23.34
CA GLU A 473 -0.17 14.35 -22.53
C GLU A 473 -0.04 13.35 -21.37
N CYS A 474 -1.13 13.06 -20.65
CA CYS A 474 -1.15 12.12 -19.54
C CYS A 474 -0.94 10.66 -19.98
N ALA A 475 -1.08 10.35 -21.27
CA ALA A 475 -0.74 9.02 -21.77
C ALA A 475 0.69 8.61 -21.37
N GLY A 476 1.62 9.57 -21.50
CA GLY A 476 3.04 9.42 -21.18
C GLY A 476 3.72 8.26 -21.92
N ASP A 477 4.95 7.96 -21.49
CA ASP A 477 5.72 6.79 -21.91
C ASP A 477 6.20 6.00 -20.68
N LEU A 478 6.47 4.71 -20.84
CA LEU A 478 7.09 3.89 -19.78
C LEU A 478 8.61 4.09 -19.75
N VAL A 479 9.16 4.29 -18.55
CA VAL A 479 10.57 4.71 -18.34
C VAL A 479 11.28 4.01 -17.17
#